data_AF-A0A1Y1XNJ1-F1
#
_entry.id   AF-A0A1Y1XNJ1-F1
#
_cell.length_a   1.000
_cell.length_b   1.000
_cell.length_c   1.000
_cell.angle_alpha   90.00
_cell.angle_beta   90.00
_cell.angle_gamma   90.00
#
_symmetry.space_group_name_H-M   'P 1'
#
loop_
_entity.id
_entity.type
_entity.pdbx_description
1 polymer ?
#
loop_
_entity_poly.entity_id
_entity_poly.type
_entity_poly.pdbx_seq_one_letter_code
_entity_poly.pdbx_strand_id
1 'polypeptide(L)'
;KEPKVSKILPDELPAPHCQPFTLFINLNDILVKKTWDPEKGWHVVKRPGVDFFIQYLSQFYEIVIYSDTDIETSEPIVNNLDPNGVVLNRLYRKDINSMTRKHQKDLHCLNRDLKKVIVLDTNKSSYKKYENNVILVNSWDGKKNDKELLNLIPFFECMAITLPNDIRPVIKSYSGKKLSDAFLEHQNILREKFNEQNNEILRKREEKKLNNLSKFLLLYYNNYNNLIIIINNNNDNDINNNNNNNNNNNNNNNNILLLLLLLLLLFYLYI
;
A
#
# COMPACT_ATOMS: atom_id res chain seq x y z
N LYS A 1 33.71 2.94 34.04
CA LYS A 1 33.63 3.12 32.57
C LYS A 1 32.84 1.96 32.02
N GLU A 2 31.64 2.19 31.51
CA GLU A 2 30.95 1.17 30.71
C GLU A 2 31.85 0.79 29.53
N PRO A 3 31.99 -0.49 29.16
CA PRO A 3 32.81 -0.87 28.03
C PRO A 3 32.23 -0.22 26.77
N LYS A 4 33.08 0.47 26.00
CA LYS A 4 32.70 1.00 24.67
C LYS A 4 32.11 -0.16 23.88
N VAL A 5 30.83 -0.05 23.53
CA VAL A 5 30.18 -1.03 22.65
C VAL A 5 30.95 -1.01 21.34
N SER A 6 31.65 -2.09 21.02
CA SER A 6 32.31 -2.24 19.73
C SER A 6 31.22 -2.25 18.66
N LYS A 7 31.26 -1.25 17.77
CA LYS A 7 30.42 -1.22 16.57
C LYS A 7 30.68 -2.49 15.76
N ILE A 8 29.63 -3.25 15.44
CA ILE A 8 29.75 -4.49 14.68
C ILE A 8 29.70 -4.21 13.19
N LEU A 9 28.82 -3.31 12.74
CA LEU A 9 28.77 -2.89 11.34
C LEU A 9 29.67 -1.67 11.10
N PRO A 10 30.24 -1.55 9.89
CA PRO A 10 30.93 -0.33 9.47
C PRO A 10 29.97 0.86 9.47
N ASP A 11 30.53 2.06 9.35
CA ASP A 11 29.72 3.28 9.18
C ASP A 11 28.91 3.21 7.87
N GLU A 12 27.75 3.86 7.86
CA GLU A 12 26.85 3.88 6.70
C GLU A 12 27.53 4.54 5.49
N LEU A 13 27.20 4.05 4.28
CA LEU A 13 27.70 4.64 3.05
C LEU A 13 27.19 6.09 2.93
N PRO A 14 27.97 7.02 2.34
CA PRO A 14 27.50 8.38 2.12
C PRO A 14 26.37 8.40 1.08
N ALA A 15 25.50 9.43 1.17
CA ALA A 15 24.51 9.70 0.13
C ALA A 15 25.21 9.86 -1.24
N PRO A 16 24.66 9.31 -2.34
CA PRO A 16 23.33 8.73 -2.49
C PRO A 16 23.24 7.21 -2.23
N HIS A 17 24.32 6.57 -1.80
CA HIS A 17 24.40 5.10 -1.70
C HIS A 17 23.88 4.53 -0.37
N CYS A 18 23.48 5.39 0.57
CA CYS A 18 22.81 4.97 1.81
C CYS A 18 21.38 4.51 1.52
N GLN A 19 21.01 3.35 2.06
CA GLN A 19 19.62 2.91 2.09
C GLN A 19 18.90 3.49 3.31
N PRO A 20 17.60 3.85 3.21
CA PRO A 20 16.86 4.48 4.30
C PRO A 20 16.61 3.56 5.49
N PHE A 21 16.58 2.24 5.26
CA PHE A 21 16.28 1.24 6.27
C PHE A 21 17.28 0.08 6.21
N THR A 22 17.54 -0.54 7.36
CA THR A 22 18.37 -1.76 7.45
C THR A 22 17.46 -2.95 7.75
N LEU A 23 17.56 -3.99 6.92
CA LEU A 23 16.85 -5.25 7.10
C LEU A 23 17.83 -6.33 7.57
N PHE A 24 17.72 -6.71 8.84
CA PHE A 24 18.56 -7.67 9.53
C PHE A 24 17.92 -9.06 9.55
N ILE A 25 18.40 -10.00 8.73
CA ILE A 25 17.68 -11.25 8.42
C ILE A 25 18.44 -12.47 8.95
N ASN A 26 17.75 -13.36 9.68
CA ASN A 26 18.30 -14.67 10.04
C ASN A 26 18.41 -15.55 8.79
N LEU A 27 19.58 -16.15 8.58
CA LEU A 27 19.81 -17.10 7.49
C LEU A 27 19.04 -18.41 7.72
N ASN A 28 19.16 -18.98 8.92
CA ASN A 28 18.65 -20.32 9.20
C ASN A 28 17.15 -20.26 9.50
N ASP A 29 16.41 -21.24 8.97
CA ASP A 29 14.97 -21.41 9.15
C ASP A 29 14.08 -20.31 8.54
N ILE A 30 14.66 -19.23 8.00
CA ILE A 30 13.95 -18.19 7.24
C ILE A 30 14.32 -18.22 5.78
N LEU A 31 15.60 -18.11 5.42
CA LEU A 31 16.05 -18.07 4.03
C LEU A 31 16.36 -19.47 3.49
N VAL A 32 16.94 -20.30 4.36
CA VAL A 32 17.34 -21.67 4.03
C VAL A 32 17.03 -22.62 5.18
N LYS A 33 16.92 -23.92 4.85
CA LYS A 33 16.82 -25.00 5.82
C LYS A 33 17.95 -25.99 5.61
N LYS A 34 18.66 -26.34 6.68
CA LYS A 34 19.58 -27.49 6.69
C LYS A 34 18.75 -28.76 6.92
N THR A 35 18.79 -29.68 5.96
CA THR A 35 18.06 -30.94 5.98
C THR A 35 19.04 -32.10 5.85
N TRP A 36 18.67 -33.25 6.39
CA TRP A 36 19.44 -34.48 6.25
C TRP A 36 18.67 -35.45 5.38
N ASP A 37 19.35 -36.01 4.39
CA ASP A 37 18.86 -37.07 3.49
C ASP A 37 19.77 -38.30 3.66
N PRO A 38 19.23 -39.52 3.82
CA PRO A 38 20.03 -40.73 3.91
C PRO A 38 21.02 -40.93 2.76
N GLU A 39 20.69 -40.51 1.55
CA GLU A 39 21.53 -40.72 0.36
C GLU A 39 22.56 -39.59 0.17
N LYS A 40 22.17 -38.35 0.45
CA LYS A 40 22.99 -37.15 0.17
C LYS A 40 23.65 -36.56 1.42
N GLY A 41 23.30 -37.05 2.60
CA GLY A 41 23.70 -36.49 3.87
C GLY A 41 23.09 -35.11 4.13
N TRP A 42 23.82 -34.29 4.88
CA TRP A 42 23.43 -32.91 5.17
C TRP A 42 23.49 -32.05 3.91
N HIS A 43 22.36 -31.45 3.56
CA HIS A 43 22.26 -30.51 2.45
C HIS A 43 21.41 -29.31 2.85
N VAL A 44 21.47 -28.25 2.05
CA VAL A 44 20.77 -27.00 2.29
C VAL A 44 19.72 -26.81 1.21
N VAL A 45 18.49 -26.53 1.62
CA VAL A 45 17.40 -26.21 0.70
C VAL A 45 17.09 -24.72 0.81
N LYS A 46 16.85 -24.07 -0.33
CA LYS A 46 16.44 -22.67 -0.42
C LYS A 46 14.94 -22.53 -0.20
N ARG A 47 14.51 -21.55 0.61
CA ARG A 47 13.08 -21.24 0.75
C ARG A 47 12.54 -20.68 -0.58
N PRO A 48 11.37 -21.11 -1.05
CA PRO A 48 10.78 -20.59 -2.29
C PRO A 48 10.70 -19.06 -2.29
N GLY A 49 11.15 -18.45 -3.38
CA GLY A 49 11.13 -16.99 -3.55
C GLY A 49 12.28 -16.22 -2.86
N VAL A 50 13.22 -16.90 -2.20
CA VAL A 50 14.33 -16.24 -1.48
C VAL A 50 15.20 -15.37 -2.40
N ASP A 51 15.52 -15.86 -3.60
CA ASP A 51 16.38 -15.13 -4.54
C ASP A 51 15.72 -13.81 -4.97
N PHE A 52 14.42 -13.87 -5.30
CA PHE A 52 13.62 -12.70 -5.64
C PHE A 52 13.45 -11.75 -4.44
N PHE A 53 13.20 -12.29 -3.24
CA PHE A 53 13.04 -11.50 -2.02
C PHE A 53 14.28 -10.65 -1.73
N ILE A 54 15.47 -11.25 -1.76
CA ILE A 54 16.75 -10.54 -1.52
C ILE A 54 17.01 -9.51 -2.64
N GLN A 55 16.88 -9.91 -3.91
CA GLN A 55 17.18 -9.04 -5.04
C GLN A 55 16.21 -7.85 -5.19
N TYR A 56 14.95 -8.05 -4.85
CA TYR A 56 13.94 -7.00 -4.91
C TYR A 56 14.10 -6.03 -3.74
N LEU A 57 14.26 -6.53 -2.51
CA LEU A 57 14.38 -5.66 -1.33
C LEU A 57 15.72 -4.93 -1.24
N SER A 58 16.79 -5.42 -1.87
CA SER A 58 18.09 -4.73 -1.88
C SER A 58 18.06 -3.36 -2.56
N GLN A 59 17.02 -3.09 -3.36
CA GLN A 59 16.80 -1.77 -3.98
C GLN A 59 16.37 -0.71 -2.96
N PHE A 60 15.75 -1.13 -1.85
CA PHE A 60 15.14 -0.23 -0.85
C PHE A 60 15.77 -0.34 0.54
N TYR A 61 16.43 -1.46 0.84
CA TYR A 61 16.95 -1.79 2.16
C TYR A 61 18.43 -2.12 2.09
N GLU A 62 19.17 -1.72 3.12
CA GLU A 62 20.45 -2.34 3.42
C GLU A 62 20.18 -3.74 3.97
N ILE A 63 20.43 -4.77 3.16
CA ILE A 63 20.28 -6.15 3.58
C ILE A 63 21.52 -6.59 4.36
N VAL A 64 21.29 -7.02 5.60
CA VAL A 64 22.31 -7.61 6.46
C VAL A 64 21.85 -9.02 6.83
N ILE A 65 22.58 -10.03 6.39
CA ILE A 65 22.29 -11.42 6.73
C ILE A 65 23.11 -11.83 7.95
N TYR A 66 22.49 -12.51 8.91
CA TYR A 66 23.21 -13.13 10.01
C TYR A 66 22.91 -14.61 10.18
N SER A 67 23.87 -15.33 10.76
CA SER A 67 23.74 -16.74 11.07
C SER A 67 24.32 -17.03 12.46
N ASP A 68 23.63 -17.85 13.24
CA ASP A 68 24.14 -18.36 14.52
C ASP A 68 25.20 -19.49 14.33
N THR A 69 25.57 -19.80 13.08
CA THR A 69 26.61 -20.78 12.75
C THR A 69 27.91 -20.13 12.27
N ASP A 70 29.00 -20.89 12.26
CA ASP A 70 30.32 -20.36 11.91
C ASP A 70 30.40 -19.99 10.43
N ILE A 71 31.29 -19.03 10.15
CA ILE A 71 31.57 -18.50 8.81
C ILE A 71 31.85 -19.62 7.81
N GLU A 72 32.65 -20.63 8.19
CA GLU A 72 33.03 -21.76 7.32
C GLU A 72 31.82 -22.52 6.77
N THR A 73 30.73 -22.59 7.54
CA THR A 73 29.51 -23.30 7.14
C THR A 73 28.48 -22.41 6.46
N SER A 74 28.44 -21.11 6.81
CA SER A 74 27.39 -20.20 6.36
C SER A 74 27.80 -19.36 5.17
N GLU A 75 29.06 -18.97 5.06
CA GLU A 75 29.58 -18.14 3.96
C GLU A 75 29.29 -18.77 2.59
N PRO A 76 29.54 -20.08 2.35
CA PRO A 76 29.23 -20.69 1.06
C PRO A 76 27.73 -20.68 0.74
N ILE A 77 26.88 -20.74 1.77
CA ILE A 77 25.42 -20.70 1.59
C ILE A 77 25.00 -19.30 1.15
N VAL A 78 25.49 -18.25 1.83
CA VAL A 78 25.19 -16.87 1.50
C VAL A 78 25.72 -16.52 0.10
N ASN A 79 26.92 -16.96 -0.26
CA ASN A 79 27.46 -16.80 -1.62
C ASN A 79 26.57 -17.41 -2.70
N ASN A 80 25.96 -18.57 -2.43
CA ASN A 80 25.04 -19.20 -3.36
C ASN A 80 23.66 -18.53 -3.42
N LEU A 81 23.23 -17.86 -2.34
CA LEU A 81 21.98 -17.08 -2.30
C LEU A 81 22.12 -15.71 -2.96
N ASP A 82 23.30 -15.12 -2.88
CA ASP A 82 23.60 -13.76 -3.33
C ASP A 82 24.70 -13.75 -4.40
N PRO A 83 24.43 -14.26 -5.62
CA PRO A 83 25.40 -14.25 -6.71
C PRO A 83 25.72 -12.84 -7.21
N ASN A 84 24.83 -11.88 -6.95
CA ASN A 84 24.96 -10.49 -7.39
C ASN A 84 25.67 -9.60 -6.35
N GLY A 85 25.99 -10.12 -5.17
CA GLY A 85 26.68 -9.38 -4.11
C GLY A 85 25.87 -8.21 -3.54
N VAL A 86 24.54 -8.32 -3.49
CA VAL A 86 23.67 -7.26 -2.96
C VAL A 86 23.64 -7.20 -1.43
N VAL A 87 24.08 -8.26 -0.75
CA VAL A 87 24.16 -8.31 0.72
C VAL A 87 25.47 -7.66 1.16
N LEU A 88 25.37 -6.41 1.64
CA LEU A 88 26.52 -5.58 1.98
C LEU A 88 27.28 -6.09 3.21
N ASN A 89 26.55 -6.55 4.24
CA ASN A 89 27.13 -6.98 5.50
C ASN A 89 26.63 -8.38 5.88
N ARG A 90 27.53 -9.22 6.38
CA ARG A 90 27.27 -10.60 6.76
C ARG A 90 27.83 -10.84 8.16
N LEU A 91 26.99 -11.30 9.07
CA LEU A 91 27.38 -11.56 10.46
C LEU A 91 27.28 -13.06 10.78
N TYR A 92 28.27 -13.58 11.50
CA TYR A 92 28.32 -15.00 11.86
C TYR A 92 28.35 -15.17 13.38
N ARG A 93 28.47 -16.42 13.84
CA ARG A 93 28.43 -16.77 15.26
C ARG A 93 29.32 -15.88 16.14
N LYS A 94 30.55 -15.55 15.72
CA LYS A 94 31.47 -14.71 16.51
C LYS A 94 30.89 -13.32 16.76
N ASP A 95 30.32 -12.69 15.72
CA ASP A 95 29.72 -11.36 15.80
C ASP A 95 28.43 -11.38 16.63
N ILE A 96 27.58 -12.40 16.39
CA ILE A 96 26.34 -12.57 17.14
C ILE A 96 26.61 -12.82 18.64
N ASN A 97 27.64 -13.60 18.97
CA ASN A 97 28.05 -13.82 20.36
C ASN A 97 28.54 -12.52 21.01
N SER A 98 29.24 -11.65 20.27
CA SER A 98 29.64 -10.33 20.76
C SER A 98 28.46 -9.40 21.03
N MET A 99 27.39 -9.52 20.25
CA MET A 99 26.13 -8.79 20.43
C MET A 99 25.26 -9.36 21.57
N THR A 100 25.44 -10.62 21.92
CA THR A 100 24.52 -11.35 22.79
C THR A 100 24.93 -11.23 24.26
N ARG A 101 24.01 -10.75 25.10
CA ARG A 101 24.17 -10.73 26.56
C ARG A 101 22.96 -11.39 27.21
N LYS A 102 23.17 -12.40 28.07
CA LYS A 102 22.09 -13.17 28.73
C LYS A 102 21.05 -13.72 27.73
N HIS A 103 21.52 -14.30 26.62
CA HIS A 103 20.68 -14.82 25.52
C HIS A 103 19.80 -13.78 24.81
N GLN A 104 20.05 -12.49 25.00
CA GLN A 104 19.39 -11.40 24.28
C GLN A 104 20.39 -10.73 23.35
N LYS A 105 19.99 -10.56 22.08
CA LYS A 105 20.76 -9.86 21.06
C LYS A 105 20.55 -8.35 21.23
N ASP A 106 21.63 -7.60 21.46
CA ASP A 106 21.60 -6.15 21.64
C ASP A 106 21.74 -5.40 20.31
N LEU A 107 20.64 -4.86 19.77
CA LEU A 107 20.69 -4.17 18.47
C LEU A 107 21.48 -2.85 18.48
N HIS A 108 21.82 -2.28 19.64
CA HIS A 108 22.59 -1.03 19.69
C HIS A 108 24.02 -1.18 19.13
N CYS A 109 24.59 -2.38 19.13
CA CYS A 109 25.93 -2.60 18.58
C CYS A 109 25.95 -2.66 17.04
N LEU A 110 24.79 -2.64 16.37
CA LEU A 110 24.71 -2.65 14.91
C LEU A 110 25.16 -1.32 14.26
N ASN A 111 25.40 -0.25 15.02
CA ASN A 111 25.79 1.05 14.45
C ASN A 111 24.78 1.58 13.40
N ARG A 112 23.48 1.41 13.68
CA ARG A 112 22.35 1.88 12.87
C ARG A 112 21.31 2.54 13.76
N ASP A 113 20.51 3.46 13.22
CA ASP A 113 19.38 4.02 13.95
C ASP A 113 18.28 2.96 14.14
N LEU A 114 17.97 2.60 15.39
CA LEU A 114 16.91 1.63 15.71
C LEU A 114 15.52 2.04 15.23
N LYS A 115 15.28 3.31 14.90
CA LYS A 115 14.04 3.75 14.24
C LYS A 115 13.91 3.22 12.80
N LYS A 116 15.01 2.73 12.22
CA LYS A 116 15.14 2.31 10.82
C LYS A 116 15.63 0.88 10.65
N VAL A 117 15.81 0.13 11.75
CA VAL A 117 16.27 -1.27 11.73
C VAL A 117 15.10 -2.24 11.90
N ILE A 118 14.85 -3.07 10.90
CA ILE A 118 13.87 -4.16 10.95
C ILE A 118 14.61 -5.48 11.07
N VAL A 119 14.23 -6.31 12.03
CA VAL A 119 14.77 -7.65 12.24
C VAL A 119 13.77 -8.69 11.76
N LEU A 120 14.23 -9.63 10.93
CA LEU A 120 13.48 -10.81 10.53
C LEU A 120 14.11 -12.03 11.21
N ASP A 121 13.42 -12.59 12.22
CA ASP A 121 13.88 -13.77 12.96
C ASP A 121 12.67 -14.70 13.26
N THR A 122 12.95 -15.96 13.58
CA THR A 122 11.98 -16.94 14.09
C THR A 122 11.90 -16.91 15.62
N ASN A 123 12.98 -16.49 16.28
CA ASN A 123 13.08 -16.55 17.74
C ASN A 123 12.74 -15.21 18.43
N LYS A 124 11.53 -15.14 19.01
CA LYS A 124 11.08 -13.98 19.80
C LYS A 124 11.94 -13.70 21.04
N SER A 125 12.40 -14.74 21.73
CA SER A 125 13.08 -14.61 23.03
C SER A 125 14.39 -13.83 22.94
N SER A 126 15.08 -13.93 21.79
CA SER A 126 16.34 -13.24 21.52
C SER A 126 16.21 -11.71 21.53
N TYR A 127 15.02 -11.16 21.30
CA TYR A 127 14.80 -9.72 21.13
C TYR A 127 13.74 -9.14 22.07
N LYS A 128 13.61 -9.67 23.28
CA LYS A 128 12.64 -9.16 24.28
C LYS A 128 12.71 -7.65 24.53
N LYS A 129 13.88 -7.01 24.35
CA LYS A 129 14.06 -5.55 24.47
C LYS A 129 13.69 -4.76 23.20
N TYR A 130 13.62 -5.44 22.05
CA TYR A 130 13.45 -4.85 20.73
C TYR A 130 12.26 -5.45 19.99
N GLU A 131 11.20 -5.83 20.70
CA GLU A 131 10.03 -6.50 20.10
C GLU A 131 9.39 -5.66 18.98
N ASN A 132 9.42 -4.33 19.10
CA ASN A 132 8.88 -3.42 18.10
C ASN A 132 9.78 -3.25 16.85
N ASN A 133 10.96 -3.87 16.83
CA ASN A 133 11.85 -3.91 15.68
C ASN A 133 11.79 -5.25 14.97
N VAL A 134 11.11 -6.25 15.54
CA VAL A 134 11.21 -7.65 15.10
C VAL A 134 9.92 -8.09 14.45
N ILE A 135 10.04 -8.56 13.22
CA ILE A 135 9.00 -9.28 12.50
C ILE A 135 9.30 -10.77 12.68
N LEU A 136 8.38 -11.45 13.36
CA LEU A 136 8.49 -12.89 13.54
C LEU A 136 7.93 -13.61 12.32
N VAL A 137 8.77 -14.46 11.72
CA VAL A 137 8.40 -15.33 10.61
C VAL A 137 8.34 -16.75 11.13
N ASN A 138 7.42 -17.56 10.61
CA ASN A 138 7.41 -18.97 10.98
C ASN A 138 8.67 -19.65 10.44
N SER A 139 9.24 -20.55 11.26
CA SER A 139 10.31 -21.44 10.83
C SER A 139 9.81 -22.24 9.64
N TRP A 140 10.56 -22.18 8.54
CA TRP A 140 10.27 -22.96 7.35
C TRP A 140 10.60 -24.43 7.57
N ASP A 141 9.71 -25.30 7.11
CA ASP A 141 9.80 -26.76 7.27
C ASP A 141 10.35 -27.48 6.03
N GLY A 142 10.73 -26.72 4.99
CA GLY A 142 11.23 -27.27 3.73
C GLY A 142 10.16 -27.44 2.65
N LYS A 143 8.88 -27.12 2.92
CA LYS A 143 7.81 -27.22 1.92
C LYS A 143 8.03 -26.29 0.73
N LYS A 144 7.92 -26.85 -0.48
CA LYS A 144 8.08 -26.11 -1.76
C LYS A 144 6.94 -25.14 -2.07
N ASN A 145 5.77 -25.33 -1.46
CA ASN A 145 4.60 -24.48 -1.67
C ASN A 145 4.53 -23.29 -0.69
N ASP A 146 5.58 -23.10 0.12
CA ASP A 146 5.70 -21.95 1.00
C ASP A 146 5.71 -20.64 0.20
N LYS A 147 4.94 -19.65 0.66
CA LYS A 147 4.85 -18.31 0.05
C LYS A 147 5.11 -17.21 1.07
N GLU A 148 5.62 -17.53 2.25
CA GLU A 148 5.65 -16.57 3.36
C GLU A 148 6.57 -15.39 3.05
N LEU A 149 7.77 -15.64 2.48
CA LEU A 149 8.68 -14.57 2.06
C LEU A 149 8.04 -13.64 1.02
N LEU A 150 7.38 -14.22 0.01
CA LEU A 150 6.71 -13.44 -1.03
C LEU A 150 5.56 -12.59 -0.46
N ASN A 151 4.80 -13.15 0.49
CA ASN A 151 3.69 -12.45 1.13
C ASN A 151 4.14 -11.31 2.06
N LEU A 152 5.42 -11.27 2.46
CA LEU A 152 5.99 -10.17 3.24
C LEU A 152 6.42 -8.98 2.36
N ILE A 153 6.66 -9.20 1.07
CA ILE A 153 7.16 -8.16 0.14
C ILE A 153 6.24 -6.92 0.13
N PRO A 154 4.90 -7.03 0.01
CA PRO A 154 4.02 -5.85 -0.03
C PRO A 154 4.15 -4.96 1.22
N PHE A 155 4.41 -5.55 2.39
CA PHE A 155 4.63 -4.79 3.61
C PHE A 155 5.95 -4.00 3.54
N PHE A 156 7.04 -4.67 3.15
CA PHE A 156 8.35 -4.02 3.02
C PHE A 156 8.35 -2.95 1.93
N GLU A 157 7.67 -3.17 0.80
CA GLU A 157 7.50 -2.19 -0.26
C GLU A 157 6.73 -0.96 0.26
N CYS A 158 5.61 -1.17 0.96
CA CYS A 158 4.84 -0.07 1.57
C CYS A 158 5.69 0.76 2.55
N MET A 159 6.48 0.11 3.40
CA MET A 159 7.41 0.78 4.31
C MET A 159 8.47 1.60 3.57
N ALA A 160 9.03 1.06 2.48
CA ALA A 160 10.01 1.74 1.65
C ALA A 160 9.43 2.96 0.91
N ILE A 161 8.16 2.90 0.49
CA ILE A 161 7.48 4.01 -0.20
C ILE A 161 7.04 5.09 0.80
N THR A 162 6.47 4.69 1.93
CA THR A 162 5.92 5.63 2.92
C THR A 162 7.00 6.34 3.75
N LEU A 163 8.21 5.74 3.84
CA LEU A 163 9.38 6.28 4.55
C LEU A 163 9.03 6.86 5.94
N PRO A 164 8.40 6.07 6.85
CA PRO A 164 8.08 6.56 8.17
C PRO A 164 9.34 6.96 8.94
N ASN A 165 9.26 8.05 9.70
CA ASN A 165 10.35 8.51 10.56
C ASN A 165 10.78 7.46 11.62
N ASP A 166 9.84 6.59 12.02
CA ASP A 166 10.07 5.50 12.97
C ASP A 166 9.20 4.30 12.59
N ILE A 167 9.82 3.16 12.32
CA ILE A 167 9.15 1.91 11.95
C ILE A 167 8.46 1.23 13.14
N ARG A 168 8.90 1.51 14.37
CA ARG A 168 8.53 0.72 15.56
C ARG A 168 7.04 0.78 15.88
N PRO A 169 6.36 1.95 15.79
CA PRO A 169 4.91 2.02 15.95
C PRO A 169 4.15 1.21 14.88
N VAL A 170 4.68 1.16 13.65
CA VAL A 170 4.06 0.43 12.54
C VAL A 170 4.13 -1.07 12.81
N ILE A 171 5.32 -1.60 13.11
CA ILE A 171 5.52 -3.02 13.46
C ILE A 171 4.68 -3.39 14.69
N LYS A 172 4.64 -2.52 15.71
CA LYS A 172 3.83 -2.72 16.91
C LYS A 172 2.34 -2.88 16.60
N SER A 173 1.82 -2.19 15.58
CA SER A 173 0.40 -2.28 15.20
C SER A 173 -0.02 -3.66 14.68
N TYR A 174 0.95 -4.45 14.20
CA TYR A 174 0.76 -5.83 13.73
C TYR A 174 1.18 -6.89 14.77
N SER A 175 1.59 -6.48 15.98
CA SER A 175 2.08 -7.40 17.00
C SER A 175 1.00 -8.42 17.43
N GLY A 176 1.40 -9.68 17.57
CA GLY A 176 0.51 -10.79 17.94
C GLY A 176 -0.32 -11.37 16.79
N LYS A 177 -0.22 -10.80 15.58
CA LYS A 177 -0.82 -11.35 14.36
C LYS A 177 0.26 -11.82 13.39
N LYS A 178 -0.10 -12.68 12.45
CA LYS A 178 0.76 -13.00 11.32
C LYS A 178 0.79 -11.81 10.37
N LEU A 179 1.98 -11.23 10.17
CA LEU A 179 2.13 -9.95 9.48
C LEU A 179 1.55 -9.94 8.07
N SER A 180 1.80 -10.98 7.28
CA SER A 180 1.27 -11.08 5.91
C SER A 180 -0.24 -10.97 5.85
N ASP A 181 -0.92 -11.67 6.77
CA ASP A 181 -2.38 -11.82 6.74
C ASP A 181 -3.03 -10.55 7.29
N ALA A 182 -2.47 -9.98 8.37
CA ALA A 182 -2.94 -8.72 8.94
C ALA A 182 -2.68 -7.52 8.03
N PHE A 183 -1.59 -7.52 7.28
CA PHE A 183 -1.30 -6.47 6.30
C PHE A 183 -2.24 -6.56 5.10
N LEU A 184 -2.51 -7.77 4.60
CA LEU A 184 -3.48 -7.99 3.52
C LEU A 184 -4.89 -7.54 3.93
N GLU A 185 -5.33 -7.88 5.15
CA GLU A 185 -6.59 -7.40 5.72
C GLU A 185 -6.63 -5.87 5.77
N HIS A 186 -5.55 -5.24 6.26
CA HIS A 186 -5.45 -3.79 6.32
C HIS A 186 -5.53 -3.14 4.94
N GLN A 187 -4.86 -3.70 3.93
CA GLN A 187 -4.92 -3.22 2.55
C GLN A 187 -6.33 -3.32 1.97
N ASN A 188 -7.05 -4.41 2.23
CA ASN A 188 -8.44 -4.57 1.77
C ASN A 188 -9.35 -3.51 2.40
N ILE A 189 -9.23 -3.27 3.71
CA ILE A 189 -9.99 -2.23 4.41
C ILE A 189 -9.69 -0.84 3.82
N LEU A 190 -8.42 -0.52 3.55
CA LEU A 190 -8.06 0.76 2.94
C LEU A 190 -8.64 0.90 1.52
N ARG A 191 -8.62 -0.18 0.75
CA ARG A 191 -9.18 -0.21 -0.60
C ARG A 191 -10.69 -0.02 -0.60
N GLU A 192 -11.40 -0.66 0.31
CA GLU A 192 -12.85 -0.51 0.48
C GLU A 192 -13.21 0.94 0.85
N LYS A 193 -12.55 1.51 1.86
CA LYS A 193 -12.74 2.92 2.24
C LYS A 193 -12.47 3.89 1.09
N PHE A 194 -11.41 3.64 0.32
CA PHE A 194 -11.09 4.45 -0.85
C PHE A 194 -12.19 4.37 -1.92
N ASN A 195 -12.72 3.16 -2.18
CA ASN A 195 -13.81 2.97 -3.14
C ASN A 195 -15.11 3.64 -2.67
N GLU A 196 -15.44 3.55 -1.38
CA GLU A 196 -16.59 4.23 -0.78
C GLU A 196 -16.50 5.75 -0.95
N GLN A 197 -15.35 6.35 -0.60
CA GLN A 197 -15.12 7.78 -0.78
C GLN A 197 -15.25 8.21 -2.24
N ASN A 198 -14.69 7.44 -3.17
CA ASN A 198 -14.83 7.73 -4.60
C ASN A 198 -16.28 7.63 -5.08
N ASN A 199 -17.03 6.63 -4.62
CA ASN A 199 -18.44 6.47 -4.96
C ASN A 199 -19.29 7.62 -4.39
N GLU A 200 -18.99 8.10 -3.17
CA GLU A 200 -19.64 9.29 -2.62
C GLU A 200 -19.35 10.56 -3.44
N ILE A 201 -18.10 10.73 -3.87
CA ILE A 201 -17.71 11.85 -4.75
C ILE A 201 -18.46 11.78 -6.08
N LEU A 202 -18.61 10.59 -6.67
CA LEU A 202 -19.35 10.37 -7.90
C LEU A 202 -20.85 10.69 -7.72
N ARG A 203 -21.49 10.19 -6.65
CA ARG A 203 -22.89 10.50 -6.33
C ARG A 203 -23.13 12.00 -6.17
N LYS A 204 -22.26 12.69 -5.41
CA LYS A 204 -22.35 14.16 -5.24
C LYS A 204 -22.20 14.90 -6.57
N ARG A 205 -21.38 14.39 -7.50
CA ARG A 205 -21.26 14.96 -8.85
C ARG A 205 -22.53 14.74 -9.67
N GLU A 206 -23.13 13.56 -9.60
CA GLU A 206 -24.40 13.23 -10.28
C GLU A 206 -25.57 14.06 -9.74
N GLU A 207 -25.70 14.18 -8.42
CA GLU A 207 -26.70 15.03 -7.77
C GLU A 207 -26.55 16.49 -8.19
N LYS A 208 -25.31 16.99 -8.27
CA LYS A 208 -25.04 18.36 -8.74
C LYS A 208 -25.45 18.55 -10.21
N LYS A 209 -25.20 17.57 -11.08
CA LYS A 209 -25.65 17.59 -12.47
C LYS A 209 -27.18 17.62 -12.55
N LEU A 210 -27.86 16.76 -11.80
CA LEU A 210 -29.32 16.67 -11.78
C LEU A 210 -29.96 17.95 -11.23
N ASN A 211 -29.40 18.53 -10.17
CA ASN A 211 -29.85 19.80 -9.60
C ASN A 211 -29.66 20.97 -10.58
N ASN A 212 -28.54 21.00 -11.30
CA ASN A 212 -28.32 22.02 -12.33
C ASN A 212 -29.32 21.87 -13.49
N LEU A 213 -29.59 20.64 -13.93
CA LEU A 213 -30.59 20.36 -14.96
C LEU A 213 -32.00 20.75 -14.49
N SER A 214 -32.37 20.43 -13.24
CA SER A 214 -33.65 20.83 -12.65
C SER A 214 -33.81 22.35 -12.59
N LYS A 215 -32.77 23.09 -12.16
CA LYS A 215 -32.78 24.57 -12.17
C LYS A 215 -32.92 25.13 -13.58
N PHE A 216 -32.21 24.55 -14.55
CA PHE A 216 -32.29 24.97 -15.95
C PHE A 216 -33.71 24.78 -16.51
N LEU A 217 -34.31 23.61 -16.28
CA LEU A 217 -35.69 23.32 -16.70
C LEU A 217 -36.71 24.26 -16.04
N LEU A 218 -36.54 24.57 -14.75
CA LEU A 218 -37.42 25.50 -14.03
C LEU A 218 -37.32 26.93 -14.59
N LEU A 219 -36.10 27.41 -14.88
CA LEU A 219 -35.88 28.71 -15.50
C LEU A 219 -36.54 28.80 -16.87
N TYR A 220 -36.42 27.73 -17.67
CA TYR A 220 -37.03 27.67 -19.00
C TYR A 220 -38.55 27.71 -18.93
N TYR A 221 -39.16 26.92 -18.04
CA TYR A 221 -40.60 26.91 -17.82
C TYR A 221 -41.14 28.27 -17.36
N ASN A 222 -40.47 28.93 -16.42
CA ASN A 222 -40.87 30.26 -15.95
C ASN A 222 -40.75 31.33 -17.04
N ASN A 223 -39.68 31.31 -17.84
CA ASN A 223 -39.53 32.22 -18.97
C ASN A 223 -40.62 32.00 -20.05
N TYR A 224 -40.96 30.74 -20.32
CA TYR A 224 -42.06 30.41 -21.24
C TYR A 224 -43.41 30.94 -20.74
N ASN A 225 -43.75 30.69 -19.47
CA ASN A 225 -44.99 31.19 -18.90
C ASN A 225 -45.07 32.73 -18.92
N ASN A 226 -43.97 33.41 -18.62
CA ASN A 226 -43.91 34.87 -18.73
C ASN A 226 -44.13 35.34 -20.18
N LEU A 227 -43.55 34.66 -21.17
CA LEU A 227 -43.77 34.99 -22.58
C LEU A 227 -45.23 34.81 -22.98
N ILE A 228 -45.88 33.72 -22.56
CA ILE A 228 -47.30 33.47 -22.82
C ILE A 228 -48.19 34.53 -22.15
N ILE A 229 -47.89 34.93 -20.91
CA ILE A 229 -48.60 36.02 -20.22
C ILE A 229 -48.46 37.33 -20.99
N ILE A 230 -47.26 37.66 -21.47
CA ILE A 230 -47.01 38.87 -22.27
C ILE A 230 -47.80 38.82 -23.59
N ILE A 231 -47.79 37.69 -24.29
CA ILE A 231 -48.54 37.51 -25.54
C ILE A 231 -50.05 37.66 -25.29
N ASN A 232 -50.59 37.07 -24.22
CA ASN A 232 -52.01 37.17 -23.90
C ASN A 232 -52.41 38.59 -23.48
N ASN A 233 -51.60 39.28 -22.68
CA ASN A 233 -51.87 40.68 -22.29
C ASN A 233 -51.80 41.66 -23.48
N ASN A 234 -50.94 41.39 -24.47
CA ASN A 234 -50.89 42.19 -25.70
C ASN A 234 -52.12 41.91 -26.59
N ASN A 235 -52.56 40.66 -26.67
CA ASN A 235 -53.79 40.30 -27.39
C ASN A 235 -55.06 40.90 -26.74
N ASP A 236 -55.14 41.02 -25.41
CA ASP A 236 -56.27 41.69 -24.75
C ASP A 236 -56.30 43.20 -25.02
N ASN A 237 -55.14 43.83 -25.24
CA ASN A 237 -55.05 45.22 -25.68
C ASN A 237 -55.41 45.39 -27.17
N ASP A 238 -55.14 44.39 -28.01
CA ASP A 238 -55.52 44.38 -29.43
C ASP A 238 -56.99 43.94 -29.68
N ILE A 239 -57.58 43.11 -28.79
CA ILE A 239 -59.00 42.70 -28.85
C ILE A 239 -59.93 43.86 -28.47
N ASN A 240 -59.48 44.80 -27.62
CA ASN A 240 -60.18 46.07 -27.44
C ASN A 240 -60.12 46.97 -28.69
N ASN A 241 -59.43 46.56 -29.77
CA ASN A 241 -59.34 47.30 -31.02
C ASN A 241 -59.67 46.52 -32.30
N ASN A 242 -59.95 45.21 -32.27
CA ASN A 242 -60.51 44.52 -33.43
C ASN A 242 -61.21 43.20 -33.08
N ASN A 243 -62.48 43.10 -33.49
CA ASN A 243 -63.24 41.86 -33.50
C ASN A 243 -62.74 40.88 -34.58
N ASN A 244 -62.77 39.60 -34.20
CA ASN A 244 -62.89 38.37 -35.00
C ASN A 244 -61.64 37.52 -35.35
N ASN A 245 -61.82 36.22 -35.01
CA ASN A 245 -61.20 34.99 -35.55
C ASN A 245 -59.74 34.69 -35.20
N ASN A 246 -59.47 33.90 -34.13
CA ASN A 246 -58.17 33.21 -33.99
C ASN A 246 -58.11 32.02 -33.00
N ASN A 247 -59.12 31.12 -32.97
CA ASN A 247 -59.08 29.96 -32.04
C ASN A 247 -58.30 28.72 -32.52
N ASN A 248 -57.82 28.65 -33.76
CA ASN A 248 -57.13 27.44 -34.29
C ASN A 248 -55.59 27.47 -34.22
N ASN A 249 -54.95 28.62 -34.01
CA ASN A 249 -53.48 28.72 -34.00
C ASN A 249 -52.82 28.42 -32.64
N ASN A 250 -53.54 28.57 -31.53
CA ASN A 250 -52.97 28.39 -30.19
C ASN A 250 -52.67 26.92 -29.85
N ASN A 251 -53.45 25.96 -30.36
CA ASN A 251 -53.22 24.53 -30.09
C ASN A 251 -52.01 23.94 -30.84
N ASN A 252 -51.69 24.44 -32.04
CA ASN A 252 -50.53 23.97 -32.82
C ASN A 252 -49.20 24.51 -32.27
N ASN A 253 -49.19 25.75 -31.76
CA ASN A 253 -47.99 26.34 -31.15
C ASN A 253 -47.62 25.64 -29.84
N ASN A 254 -48.61 25.25 -29.02
CA ASN A 254 -48.38 24.49 -27.80
C ASN A 254 -47.79 23.09 -28.07
N ASN A 255 -48.23 22.42 -29.14
CA ASN A 255 -47.70 21.12 -29.55
C ASN A 255 -46.27 21.19 -30.10
N ILE A 256 -45.95 22.22 -30.90
CA ILE A 256 -44.60 22.44 -31.43
C ILE A 256 -43.60 22.72 -30.30
N LEU A 257 -44.03 23.47 -29.28
CA LEU A 257 -43.16 23.83 -28.18
C LEU A 257 -42.94 22.67 -27.19
N LEU A 258 -43.96 21.83 -26.96
CA LEU A 258 -43.80 20.58 -26.21
C LEU A 258 -42.82 19.63 -26.92
N LEU A 259 -42.85 19.60 -28.25
CA LEU A 259 -41.92 18.82 -29.08
C LEU A 259 -40.48 19.36 -29.00
N LEU A 260 -40.30 20.68 -29.03
CA LEU A 260 -38.99 21.31 -28.84
C LEU A 260 -38.42 21.07 -27.44
N LEU A 261 -39.28 21.09 -26.41
CA LEU A 261 -38.91 20.79 -25.02
C LEU A 261 -38.43 19.34 -24.87
N LEU A 262 -39.10 18.39 -25.55
CA LEU A 262 -38.71 16.99 -25.58
C LEU A 262 -37.37 16.77 -26.29
N LEU A 263 -37.14 17.48 -27.41
CA LEU A 263 -35.90 17.42 -28.19
C LEU A 263 -34.69 18.00 -27.44
N LEU A 264 -34.86 19.10 -26.70
CA LEU A 264 -33.79 19.68 -25.86
C LEU A 264 -33.44 18.78 -24.66
N LEU A 265 -34.43 18.11 -24.07
CA LEU A 265 -34.22 17.12 -23.00
C LEU A 265 -33.44 15.90 -23.52
N LEU A 266 -33.77 15.41 -24.71
CA LEU A 266 -33.06 14.31 -25.37
C LEU A 266 -31.61 14.67 -25.72
N PHE A 267 -31.35 15.91 -26.14
CA PHE A 267 -30.00 16.38 -26.47
C PHE A 267 -29.11 16.52 -25.22
N TYR A 268 -29.68 16.92 -24.08
CA TYR A 268 -28.94 17.10 -22.82
C TYR A 268 -28.67 15.79 -22.06
N LEU A 269 -29.50 14.75 -22.27
CA LEU A 269 -29.28 13.41 -21.69
C LEU A 269 -28.18 12.61 -22.41
N TYR A 270 -27.75 13.03 -23.59
CA TYR A 270 -26.80 12.31 -24.45
C TYR A 270 -25.37 12.93 -24.46
N ILE A 271 -25.13 14.02 -23.72
CA ILE A 271 -23.83 14.71 -23.55
C ILE A 271 -23.44 14.68 -22.07
#